data_AF-A0A356T4Q3-F1
#
_entry.id   AF-A0A356T4Q3-F1
#
_cell.length_a   1.000
_cell.length_b   1.000
_cell.length_c   1.000
_cell.angle_alpha   90.00
_cell.angle_beta   90.00
_cell.angle_gamma   90.00
#
_symmetry.space_group_name_H-M   'P 1'
#
loop_
_entity.id
_entity.type
_entity.pdbx_description
1 polymer ?
#
loop_
_entity_poly.entity_id
_entity_poly.type
_entity_poly.pdbx_seq_one_letter_code
_entity_poly.pdbx_strand_id
1 'polypeptide(L)'
;MESPIPPSDSRWRNLELEGDTLAATLSLDALAPALARVIREGDTLLAWAQPVCDLLAELGFDHPTISVKHVYANQHEGRVGSLDDVMRRLGDPPLDVWAPGRAGRQLAQLARVVERLRER
;
A
#
# COMPACT_ATOMS: atom_id res chain seq x y z
N MET A 1 -5.62 29.42 20.24
CA MET A 1 -6.75 28.47 20.22
C MET A 1 -6.60 27.69 18.92
N GLU A 2 -5.77 26.65 18.97
CA GLU A 2 -5.43 25.86 17.79
C GLU A 2 -6.63 24.99 17.42
N SER A 3 -7.13 25.19 16.22
CA SER A 3 -8.19 24.35 15.65
C SER A 3 -7.57 22.98 15.33
N PRO A 4 -8.20 21.85 15.71
CA PRO A 4 -7.66 20.55 15.37
C PRO A 4 -7.77 20.38 13.85
N ILE A 5 -6.64 20.13 13.20
CA ILE A 5 -6.62 19.69 11.81
C ILE A 5 -7.60 18.51 11.71
N PRO A 6 -8.69 18.61 10.94
CA PRO A 6 -9.62 17.50 10.82
C PRO A 6 -8.84 16.30 10.23
N PRO A 7 -9.11 15.07 10.73
CA PRO A 7 -8.45 13.88 10.21
C PRO A 7 -8.70 13.86 8.70
N SER A 8 -7.62 13.99 7.94
CA SER A 8 -7.68 14.39 6.55
C SER A 8 -8.54 13.42 5.70
N ASP A 9 -9.66 13.95 5.20
CA ASP A 9 -10.49 13.47 4.07
C ASP A 9 -9.71 13.44 2.72
N SER A 10 -8.38 13.29 2.78
CA SER A 10 -7.44 13.53 1.67
C SER A 10 -7.07 12.27 0.88
N ARG A 11 -7.49 11.08 1.31
CA ARG A 11 -6.81 9.85 0.86
C ARG A 11 -7.20 9.40 -0.56
N TRP A 12 -8.31 9.92 -1.10
CA TRP A 12 -8.78 9.64 -2.47
C TRP A 12 -8.94 10.89 -3.35
N ARG A 13 -8.92 12.10 -2.78
CA ARG A 13 -9.08 13.36 -3.55
C ARG A 13 -8.00 13.55 -4.61
N ASN A 14 -6.79 13.02 -4.40
CA ASN A 14 -5.68 13.20 -5.34
C ASN A 14 -5.81 12.35 -6.61
N LEU A 15 -6.61 11.27 -6.58
CA LEU A 15 -6.85 10.45 -7.77
C LEU A 15 -7.98 11.00 -8.65
N GLU A 16 -8.82 11.90 -8.10
CA GLU A 16 -9.98 12.50 -8.79
C GLU A 16 -10.93 11.45 -9.43
N LEU A 17 -10.97 10.23 -8.89
CA LEU A 17 -11.83 9.16 -9.39
C LEU A 17 -13.13 9.10 -8.58
N GLU A 18 -14.28 9.12 -9.25
CA GLU A 18 -15.59 8.91 -8.60
C GLU A 18 -15.74 7.43 -8.18
N GLY A 19 -16.40 7.20 -7.04
CA GLY A 19 -16.57 5.85 -6.48
C GLY A 19 -17.28 4.87 -7.42
N ASP A 20 -18.22 5.37 -8.23
CA ASP A 20 -18.95 4.58 -9.23
C ASP A 20 -18.05 4.17 -10.39
N THR A 21 -17.03 4.98 -10.73
CA THR A 21 -16.05 4.65 -11.77
C THR A 21 -15.12 3.52 -11.31
N LEU A 22 -14.72 3.52 -10.04
CA LEU A 22 -13.96 2.41 -9.44
C LEU A 22 -14.81 1.12 -9.35
N ALA A 23 -16.11 1.25 -9.06
CA ALA A 23 -17.04 0.14 -9.01
C ALA A 23 -17.37 -0.45 -10.39
N ALA A 24 -17.28 0.36 -11.45
CA ALA A 24 -17.59 -0.02 -12.83
C ALA A 24 -16.49 -0.82 -13.55
N THR A 25 -15.56 -1.46 -12.81
CA THR A 25 -14.48 -2.29 -13.37
C THR A 25 -13.62 -1.56 -14.41
N LEU A 26 -12.96 -0.48 -14.01
CA LEU A 26 -11.84 0.04 -14.80
C LEU A 26 -10.75 -1.04 -14.93
N SER A 27 -10.21 -1.22 -16.13
CA SER A 27 -9.01 -2.04 -16.32
C SER A 27 -7.82 -1.42 -15.59
N LEU A 28 -6.82 -2.24 -15.24
CA LEU A 28 -5.60 -1.73 -14.63
C LEU A 28 -4.91 -0.68 -15.53
N ASP A 29 -4.94 -0.88 -16.84
CA ASP A 29 -4.43 0.09 -17.83
C ASP A 29 -5.15 1.43 -17.76
N ALA A 30 -6.46 1.44 -17.47
CA ALA A 30 -7.24 2.66 -17.32
C ALA A 30 -6.97 3.37 -15.98
N LEU A 31 -6.55 2.62 -14.95
CA LEU A 31 -6.22 3.16 -13.63
C LEU A 31 -4.77 3.65 -13.52
N ALA A 32 -3.84 3.07 -14.28
CA ALA A 32 -2.42 3.40 -14.20
C ALA A 32 -2.13 4.90 -14.39
N PRO A 33 -2.72 5.62 -15.37
CA PRO A 33 -2.52 7.05 -15.52
C PRO A 33 -3.02 7.87 -14.32
N ALA A 34 -4.12 7.46 -13.69
CA ALA A 34 -4.64 8.15 -12.51
C ALA A 34 -3.71 7.94 -11.31
N LEU A 35 -3.22 6.71 -11.12
CA LEU A 35 -2.26 6.39 -10.08
C LEU A 35 -0.92 7.11 -10.28
N ALA A 36 -0.45 7.25 -11.52
CA ALA A 36 0.79 7.98 -11.82
C ALA A 36 0.75 9.46 -11.40
N ARG A 37 -0.43 10.11 -11.37
CA ARG A 37 -0.56 11.52 -10.98
C ARG A 37 -0.26 11.79 -9.51
N VAL A 38 -0.35 10.77 -8.65
CA VAL A 38 -0.17 10.93 -7.20
C VAL A 38 1.19 10.45 -6.70
N ILE A 39 2.00 9.87 -7.60
CA ILE A 39 3.35 9.43 -7.32
C ILE A 39 4.32 10.52 -7.80
N ARG A 40 5.27 10.90 -6.96
CA ARG A 40 6.23 11.95 -7.25
C ARG A 40 7.53 11.37 -7.81
N GLU A 41 8.22 12.19 -8.60
CA GLU A 41 9.58 11.89 -9.01
C GLU A 41 10.47 11.67 -7.77
N GLY A 42 11.17 10.54 -7.75
CA GLY A 42 12.02 10.12 -6.62
C GLY A 42 11.31 9.24 -5.57
N ASP A 43 9.99 9.05 -5.66
CA ASP A 43 9.30 8.10 -4.79
C ASP A 43 9.77 6.67 -5.04
N THR A 44 9.82 5.87 -3.97
CA THR A 44 10.02 4.42 -4.03
C THR A 44 8.71 3.72 -3.73
N LEU A 45 8.29 2.82 -4.62
CA LEU A 45 7.03 2.09 -4.49
C LEU A 45 7.23 0.83 -3.66
N LEU A 46 6.45 0.69 -2.59
CA LEU A 46 6.47 -0.48 -1.73
C LEU A 46 5.27 -1.36 -2.05
N ALA A 47 5.53 -2.62 -2.38
CA ALA A 47 4.49 -3.61 -2.60
C ALA A 47 4.74 -4.83 -1.72
N TRP A 48 3.67 -5.54 -1.36
CA TRP A 48 3.82 -6.73 -0.53
C TRP A 48 4.68 -7.78 -1.22
N ALA A 49 4.34 -8.20 -2.44
CA ALA A 49 5.00 -9.30 -3.13
C ALA A 49 5.61 -8.89 -4.47
N GLN A 50 6.64 -9.62 -4.92
CA GLN A 50 7.32 -9.38 -6.20
C GLN A 50 6.37 -9.30 -7.41
N PRO A 51 5.34 -10.17 -7.55
CA PRO A 51 4.43 -10.07 -8.71
C PRO A 51 3.69 -8.73 -8.82
N VAL A 52 3.50 -8.02 -7.70
CA VAL A 52 2.90 -6.68 -7.73
C VAL A 52 3.92 -5.63 -8.18
N CYS A 53 5.20 -5.81 -7.86
CA CYS A 53 6.27 -4.96 -8.40
C CYS A 53 6.38 -5.15 -9.91
N ASP A 54 6.34 -6.40 -10.37
CA ASP A 54 6.40 -6.74 -11.80
C ASP A 54 5.19 -6.13 -12.54
N LEU A 55 3.99 -6.23 -11.96
CA LEU A 55 2.78 -5.58 -12.50
C LEU A 55 2.92 -4.05 -12.60
N LEU A 56 3.51 -3.39 -11.60
CA LEU A 56 3.74 -1.95 -11.67
C LEU A 56 4.71 -1.59 -12.81
N ALA A 57 5.74 -2.40 -13.03
CA ALA A 57 6.65 -2.21 -14.17
C ALA A 57 5.93 -2.43 -15.52
N GLU A 58 5.09 -3.46 -15.63
CA GLU A 58 4.27 -3.72 -16.83
C GLU A 58 3.29 -2.57 -17.15
N LEU A 59 2.77 -1.91 -16.11
CA LEU A 59 1.92 -0.73 -16.22
C LEU A 59 2.70 0.58 -16.50
N GLY A 60 4.02 0.52 -16.66
CA GLY A 60 4.86 1.66 -17.02
C GLY A 60 5.31 2.55 -15.86
N PHE A 61 5.28 2.04 -14.61
CA PHE A 61 5.83 2.78 -13.48
C PHE A 61 7.36 2.58 -13.40
N ASP A 62 8.13 3.55 -13.88
CA ASP A 62 9.60 3.53 -13.87
C ASP A 62 10.25 3.82 -12.50
N HIS A 63 9.45 3.77 -11.43
CA HIS A 63 9.91 4.07 -10.08
C HIS A 63 10.63 2.86 -9.47
N PRO A 64 11.63 3.05 -8.59
CA PRO A 64 12.18 1.95 -7.82
C PRO A 64 11.06 1.23 -7.04
N THR A 65 10.91 -0.08 -7.25
CA THR A 65 9.94 -0.92 -6.53
C THR A 65 10.64 -1.86 -5.55
N ILE A 66 10.10 -1.99 -4.34
CA ILE A 66 10.62 -2.92 -3.32
C ILE A 66 9.52 -3.89 -2.90
N SER A 67 9.84 -5.20 -2.96
CA SER A 67 9.03 -6.23 -2.31
C SER A 67 9.28 -6.26 -0.81
N VAL A 68 8.30 -5.75 -0.05
CA VAL A 68 8.33 -5.75 1.43
C VAL A 68 8.41 -7.18 1.98
N LYS A 69 7.76 -8.15 1.33
CA LYS A 69 7.84 -9.56 1.71
C LYS A 69 9.25 -10.12 1.62
N HIS A 70 10.01 -9.79 0.58
CA HIS A 70 11.41 -10.22 0.47
C HIS A 70 12.30 -9.58 1.53
N VAL A 71 12.13 -8.26 1.78
CA VAL A 71 12.83 -7.57 2.87
C VAL A 71 12.54 -8.24 4.22
N TYR A 72 11.25 -8.47 4.51
CA TYR A 72 10.83 -9.15 5.74
C TYR A 72 11.39 -10.57 5.84
N ALA A 73 11.36 -11.35 4.75
CA ALA A 73 11.87 -12.71 4.71
C ALA A 73 13.37 -12.78 5.03
N ASN A 74 14.15 -11.85 4.48
CA ASN A 74 15.59 -11.75 4.71
C ASN A 74 15.91 -11.42 6.17
N GLN A 75 15.12 -10.54 6.81
CA GLN A 75 15.34 -10.16 8.22
C GLN A 75 14.89 -11.23 9.22
N HIS A 76 13.99 -12.13 8.82
CA HIS A 76 13.37 -13.12 9.71
C HIS A 76 13.69 -14.58 9.33
N GLU A 77 14.68 -14.79 8.46
CA GLU A 77 15.21 -16.10 8.05
C GLU A 77 14.13 -17.16 7.79
N GLY A 78 13.28 -16.97 6.77
CA GLY A 78 12.33 -18.01 6.42
C GLY A 78 11.24 -17.65 5.41
N ARG A 79 10.37 -18.63 5.15
CA ARG A 79 9.20 -18.43 4.29
C ARG A 79 8.18 -17.51 4.96
N VAL A 80 7.87 -16.43 4.27
CA VAL A 80 6.87 -15.46 4.69
C VAL A 80 5.53 -15.79 4.05
N GLY A 81 4.48 -15.79 4.88
CA GLY A 81 3.11 -16.04 4.45
C GLY A 81 2.44 -14.82 3.84
N SER A 82 1.14 -14.70 4.06
CA SER A 82 0.35 -13.51 3.74
C SER A 82 0.66 -12.35 4.70
N LEU A 83 0.17 -11.14 4.38
CA LEU A 83 0.18 -10.01 5.32
C LEU A 83 -0.52 -10.37 6.63
N ASP A 84 -1.66 -11.08 6.57
CA ASP A 84 -2.39 -11.54 7.77
C ASP A 84 -1.52 -12.46 8.66
N ASP A 85 -0.74 -13.36 8.05
CA ASP A 85 0.15 -14.25 8.80
C ASP A 85 1.28 -13.49 9.47
N VAL A 86 1.84 -12.50 8.79
CA VAL A 86 2.87 -11.63 9.37
C VAL A 86 2.30 -10.80 10.52
N MET A 87 1.14 -10.18 10.33
CA MET A 87 0.48 -9.42 11.39
C MET A 87 0.17 -10.27 12.63
N ARG A 88 -0.26 -11.52 12.43
CA ARG A 88 -0.48 -12.47 13.53
C ARG A 88 0.81 -12.78 14.29
N ARG A 89 1.95 -12.86 13.60
CA ARG A 89 3.28 -13.08 14.20
C ARG A 89 3.80 -11.85 14.93
N LEU A 90 3.52 -10.64 14.42
CA LEU A 90 3.91 -9.39 15.08
C LEU A 90 3.18 -9.21 16.42
N GLY A 91 1.97 -9.76 16.57
CA GLY A 91 1.21 -9.68 17.82
C GLY A 91 0.75 -8.25 18.16
N ASP A 92 0.73 -7.37 17.16
CA ASP A 92 0.41 -5.97 17.32
C ASP A 92 -1.06 -5.74 17.69
N PRO A 93 -1.40 -4.59 18.32
CA PRO A 93 -2.78 -4.17 18.55
C PRO A 93 -3.58 -4.12 17.23
N PRO A 94 -4.92 -4.20 17.31
CA PRO A 94 -5.79 -4.02 16.15
C PRO A 94 -5.43 -2.75 15.37
N LEU A 95 -5.32 -2.88 14.05
CA LEU A 95 -5.01 -1.76 13.17
C LEU A 95 -6.21 -0.81 13.10
N ASP A 96 -5.93 0.49 13.18
CA ASP A 96 -6.89 1.49 12.76
C ASP A 96 -6.95 1.50 11.23
N VAL A 97 -8.06 0.99 10.70
CA VAL A 97 -8.24 0.82 9.25
C VAL A 97 -9.04 2.01 8.73
N TRP A 98 -8.35 2.86 7.99
CA TRP A 98 -8.91 4.11 7.45
C TRP A 98 -9.85 3.94 6.25
N ALA A 99 -9.85 2.77 5.61
CA ALA A 99 -10.74 2.45 4.49
C ALA A 99 -11.43 1.09 4.72
N PRO A 100 -12.76 0.99 4.55
CA PRO A 100 -13.48 -0.25 4.80
C PRO A 100 -13.06 -1.37 3.83
N GLY A 101 -13.29 -2.61 4.25
CA GLY A 101 -13.10 -3.79 3.41
C GLY A 101 -11.67 -4.36 3.39
N ARG A 102 -11.47 -5.35 2.51
CA ARG A 102 -10.23 -6.14 2.44
C ARG A 102 -9.02 -5.31 1.99
N ALA A 103 -9.19 -4.46 0.97
CA ALA A 103 -8.09 -3.66 0.43
C ALA A 103 -7.56 -2.65 1.46
N GLY A 104 -8.45 -1.90 2.12
CA GLY A 104 -8.06 -0.96 3.18
C GLY A 104 -7.37 -1.66 4.36
N ARG A 105 -7.84 -2.84 4.76
CA ARG A 105 -7.17 -3.67 5.76
C ARG A 105 -5.76 -4.06 5.32
N GLN A 106 -5.59 -4.56 4.09
CA GLN A 106 -4.28 -4.98 3.57
C GLN A 106 -3.30 -3.80 3.48
N LEU A 107 -3.75 -2.61 3.08
CA LEU A 107 -2.92 -1.40 3.07
C LEU A 107 -2.48 -1.00 4.48
N ALA A 108 -3.39 -1.02 5.46
CA ALA A 108 -3.04 -0.74 6.85
C ALA A 108 -2.03 -1.75 7.41
N GLN A 109 -2.18 -3.04 7.06
CA GLN A 109 -1.24 -4.09 7.46
C GLN A 109 0.14 -3.89 6.83
N LEU A 110 0.19 -3.59 5.52
CA LEU A 110 1.43 -3.32 4.82
C LEU A 110 2.17 -2.12 5.44
N ALA A 111 1.44 -1.03 5.73
CA ALA A 111 2.00 0.14 6.39
C ALA A 111 2.62 -0.22 7.74
N ARG A 112 1.92 -1.00 8.58
CA ARG A 112 2.46 -1.46 9.86
C ARG A 112 3.70 -2.33 9.70
N VAL A 113 3.71 -3.25 8.75
CA VAL A 113 4.89 -4.08 8.51
C VAL A 113 6.10 -3.21 8.12
N VAL A 114 5.90 -2.22 7.26
CA VAL A 114 6.95 -1.27 6.87
C VAL A 114 7.43 -0.45 8.07
N GLU A 115 6.54 0.01 8.95
CA GLU A 115 6.93 0.69 10.21
C GLU A 115 7.84 -0.20 11.05
N ARG A 116 7.47 -1.47 11.28
CA ARG A 116 8.27 -2.42 12.05
C ARG A 116 9.64 -2.73 11.43
N LEU A 117 9.73 -2.73 10.11
CA LEU A 117 11.00 -2.91 9.39
C LEU A 117 11.93 -1.71 9.51
N ARG A 118 11.41 -0.49 9.79
CA ARG A 118 12.21 0.74 9.98
C ARG A 118 12.69 0.95 11.41
N GLU A 119 11.99 0.38 12.40
CA GLU A 119 12.34 0.46 13.83
C GLU A 119 13.52 -0.45 14.23
N ARG A 120 14.00 -1.29 13.30
CA ARG A 120 15.08 -2.27 13.50
C ARG A 120 16.36 -1.84 12.81
#